data_AF-A0A957G3U9-F1
#
_entry.id   AF-A0A957G3U9-F1
#
_cell.length_a   1.000
_cell.length_b   1.000
_cell.length_c   1.000
_cell.angle_alpha   90.00
_cell.angle_beta   90.00
_cell.angle_gamma   90.00
#
_symmetry.space_group_name_H-M   'P 1'
#
loop_
_entity.id
_entity.type
_entity.pdbx_description
1 polymer ?
#
loop_
_entity_poly.entity_id
_entity_poly.type
_entity_poly.pdbx_seq_one_letter_code
_entity_poly.pdbx_strand_id
1 'polypeptide(L)'
;MFKKENSASAYFMLSAAIWLVIGVSMGLVLALQFVFPDLFRGVSWLVFSRLRQAHTNTVMFAWLSGGMMGLWLYIVPRLTGRKLW
;
A
#
# COMPACT_ATOMS: atom_id res chain seq x y z
N MET A 1 -5.50 -3.12 31.20
CA MET A 1 -5.70 -3.80 29.90
C MET A 1 -5.94 -2.72 28.85
N PHE A 2 -4.94 -2.47 28.00
CA PHE A 2 -4.69 -1.20 27.28
C PHE A 2 -5.81 -0.78 26.30
N LYS A 3 -6.60 0.26 26.63
CA LYS A 3 -7.47 0.94 25.67
C LYS A 3 -6.64 2.00 24.92
N LYS A 4 -5.89 1.59 23.90
CA LYS A 4 -5.07 2.50 23.08
C LYS A 4 -5.99 3.24 22.11
N GLU A 5 -6.26 4.51 22.39
CA GLU A 5 -7.26 5.34 21.68
C GLU A 5 -6.95 5.61 20.19
N ASN A 6 -5.78 5.16 19.70
CA ASN A 6 -5.35 5.27 18.31
C ASN A 6 -5.11 3.89 17.65
N SER A 7 -5.75 2.83 18.14
CA SER A 7 -5.54 1.47 17.61
C SER A 7 -5.82 1.40 16.10
N ALA A 8 -6.94 1.96 15.64
CA ALA A 8 -7.31 1.98 14.22
C ALA A 8 -6.27 2.69 13.34
N SER A 9 -5.80 3.88 13.74
CA SER A 9 -4.75 4.60 13.01
C SER A 9 -3.47 3.77 12.89
N ALA A 10 -3.05 3.12 13.98
CA ALA A 10 -1.86 2.26 13.97
C ALA A 10 -2.02 1.04 13.05
N TYR A 11 -3.19 0.40 13.03
CA TYR A 11 -3.47 -0.71 12.13
C TYR A 11 -3.47 -0.29 10.66
N PHE A 12 -4.05 0.87 10.33
CA PHE A 12 -4.01 1.42 8.98
C PHE A 12 -2.59 1.79 8.54
N MET A 13 -1.79 2.39 9.42
CA MET A 13 -0.38 2.69 9.13
C MET A 13 0.46 1.42 8.94
N LEU A 14 0.23 0.38 9.75
CA LEU A 14 0.91 -0.91 9.59
C LEU A 14 0.51 -1.59 8.28
N SER A 15 -0.79 -1.62 7.95
CA SER A 15 -1.29 -2.13 6.69
C SER A 15 -0.68 -1.38 5.50
N ALA A 16 -0.65 -0.04 5.56
CA ALA A 16 -0.01 0.77 4.53
C ALA A 16 1.47 0.40 4.37
N ALA A 17 2.25 0.28 5.46
CA ALA A 17 3.65 -0.12 5.37
C ALA A 17 3.85 -1.49 4.68
N ILE A 18 2.97 -2.46 4.95
CA ILE A 18 3.00 -3.77 4.28
C ILE A 18 2.71 -3.62 2.79
N TRP A 19 1.66 -2.88 2.42
CA TRP A 19 1.29 -2.65 1.02
C TRP A 19 2.33 -1.85 0.25
N LEU A 20 3.10 -0.98 0.92
CA LEU A 20 4.23 -0.28 0.31
C LEU A 20 5.28 -1.28 -0.18
N VAL A 21 5.68 -2.22 0.68
CA VAL A 21 6.69 -3.23 0.34
C VAL A 21 6.21 -4.10 -0.82
N ILE A 22 4.93 -4.49 -0.82
CA ILE A 22 4.33 -5.26 -1.91
C ILE A 22 4.30 -4.43 -3.20
N GLY A 23 3.87 -3.17 -3.14
CA GLY A 23 3.83 -2.28 -4.30
C GLY A 23 5.21 -2.08 -4.92
N VAL A 24 6.22 -1.76 -4.10
CA VAL A 24 7.60 -1.53 -4.56
C VAL A 24 8.22 -2.80 -5.13
N SER A 25 7.97 -3.96 -4.52
CA SER A 25 8.48 -5.24 -5.06
C SER A 25 7.88 -5.58 -6.43
N MET A 26 6.58 -5.32 -6.66
CA MET A 26 5.99 -5.43 -8.00
C MET A 26 6.62 -4.47 -9.00
N GLY A 27 6.92 -3.23 -8.58
CA GLY A 27 7.60 -2.23 -9.40
C GLY A 27 9.02 -2.67 -9.77
N LEU A 28 9.74 -3.31 -8.84
CA LEU A 28 11.05 -3.89 -9.09
C LEU A 28 11.00 -5.01 -10.14
N VAL A 29 10.02 -5.91 -10.04
CA VAL A 29 9.81 -6.97 -11.06
C VAL A 29 9.52 -6.35 -12.43
N LEU A 30 8.76 -5.26 -12.46
CA LEU A 30 8.46 -4.52 -13.68
C LEU A 30 9.71 -3.86 -14.28
N ALA A 31 10.58 -3.30 -13.44
CA ALA A 31 11.87 -2.75 -13.86
C ALA A 31 12.80 -3.83 -14.44
N LEU A 32 12.82 -5.03 -13.85
CA LEU A 32 13.59 -6.16 -14.37
C LEU A 32 13.11 -6.60 -15.76
N GLN A 33 11.81 -6.50 -16.07
CA GLN A 33 11.30 -6.80 -17.41
C GLN A 33 11.77 -5.81 -18.48
N PHE A 34 12.09 -4.56 -18.11
CA PHE A 34 12.66 -3.59 -19.06
C PHE A 34 14.12 -3.90 -19.42
N VAL A 35 14.89 -4.46 -18.49
CA VAL A 35 16.30 -4.82 -18.72
C VAL A 35 16.42 -6.20 -19.37
N PHE A 36 15.63 -7.17 -18.88
CA PHE A 36 15.63 -8.55 -19.34
C PHE A 36 14.21 -8.98 -19.78
N PRO A 37 13.83 -8.73 -21.04
CA PRO A 37 12.47 -9.01 -21.54
C PRO A 37 12.15 -10.52 -21.67
N ASP A 38 13.13 -11.39 -21.44
CA ASP A 38 12.99 -12.85 -21.50
C ASP A 38 12.68 -13.50 -20.14
N LEU A 39 12.91 -12.79 -19.02
CA LEU A 39 13.00 -13.40 -17.70
C LEU A 39 11.70 -14.06 -17.20
N PHE A 40 10.55 -13.65 -17.73
CA PHE A 40 9.22 -14.14 -17.30
C PHE A 40 8.37 -14.67 -18.47
N ARG A 41 9.00 -15.07 -19.59
CA ARG A 41 8.27 -15.62 -20.74
C ARG A 41 7.57 -16.92 -20.36
N GLY A 42 6.28 -17.02 -20.69
CA GLY A 42 5.43 -18.18 -20.42
C GLY A 42 4.52 -18.08 -19.21
N VAL A 43 4.68 -17.05 -18.35
CA VAL A 43 3.86 -16.89 -17.15
C VAL A 43 2.76 -15.84 -17.37
N SER A 44 1.50 -16.27 -17.50
CA SER A 44 0.38 -15.40 -17.92
C SER A 44 0.05 -14.26 -16.96
N TRP A 45 0.35 -14.42 -15.66
CA TRP A 45 0.09 -13.38 -14.65
C TRP A 45 1.21 -12.34 -14.53
N LEU A 46 2.42 -12.65 -15.02
CA LEU A 46 3.58 -11.75 -14.98
C LEU A 46 3.78 -10.97 -16.29
N VAL A 47 2.76 -10.91 -17.14
CA VAL A 47 2.80 -10.10 -18.37
C VAL A 47 2.84 -8.61 -18.02
N PHE A 48 3.73 -7.87 -18.68
CA PHE A 48 3.98 -6.45 -18.46
C PHE A 48 2.70 -5.60 -18.32
N SER A 49 1.74 -5.78 -19.24
CA SER A 49 0.49 -5.01 -19.25
C SER A 49 -0.36 -5.23 -17.99
N ARG A 50 -0.40 -6.46 -17.47
CA ARG A 50 -1.15 -6.83 -16.25
C ARG A 50 -0.39 -6.42 -15.01
N LEU A 51 0.91 -6.70 -14.96
CA LEU A 51 1.76 -6.40 -13.81
C LEU A 51 1.82 -4.89 -13.55
N ARG A 52 1.81 -4.05 -14.59
CA ARG A 52 1.81 -2.59 -14.44
C ARG A 52 0.53 -2.10 -13.80
N GLN A 53 -0.61 -2.57 -14.30
CA GLN A 53 -1.93 -2.23 -13.74
C GLN A 53 -2.05 -2.71 -12.29
N ALA A 54 -1.56 -3.92 -12.00
CA ALA A 54 -1.52 -4.45 -10.64
C ALA A 54 -0.64 -3.58 -9.73
N HIS A 55 0.59 -3.26 -10.14
CA HIS A 55 1.51 -2.40 -9.39
C HIS A 55 0.88 -1.04 -9.07
N THR A 56 0.36 -0.33 -10.07
CA THR A 56 -0.22 1.00 -9.86
C THR A 56 -1.49 0.94 -8.99
N ASN A 57 -2.34 -0.08 -9.17
CA ASN A 57 -3.53 -0.23 -8.33
C ASN A 57 -3.16 -0.54 -6.87
N THR A 58 -2.18 -1.41 -6.63
CA THR A 58 -1.72 -1.72 -5.27
C THR A 58 -1.12 -0.50 -4.59
N VAL A 59 -0.27 0.27 -5.29
CA VAL A 59 0.33 1.49 -4.73
C VAL A 59 -0.72 2.57 -4.45
N MET A 60 -1.66 2.81 -5.38
CA MET A 60 -2.66 3.87 -5.19
C MET A 60 -3.77 3.48 -4.20
N PHE A 61 -4.35 2.30 -4.34
CA PHE A 61 -5.56 1.92 -3.58
C PHE A 61 -5.30 1.12 -2.32
N ALA A 62 -4.11 0.51 -2.15
CA ALA A 62 -3.80 -0.21 -0.92
C ALA A 62 -2.84 0.60 -0.04
N TRP A 63 -1.73 1.07 -0.62
CA TRP A 63 -0.76 1.87 0.13
C TRP A 63 -1.21 3.30 0.37
N LEU A 64 -1.44 4.09 -0.69
CA LEU A 64 -1.68 5.53 -0.56
C LEU A 64 -2.99 5.83 0.18
N SER A 65 -4.11 5.25 -0.26
CA SER A 65 -5.41 5.44 0.38
C SER A 65 -5.41 4.92 1.84
N GLY A 66 -4.82 3.76 2.10
CA GLY A 66 -4.71 3.18 3.45
C GLY A 66 -3.85 4.03 4.38
N GLY A 67 -2.73 4.55 3.87
CA GLY A 67 -1.88 5.50 4.57
C GLY A 67 -2.58 6.82 4.87
N MET A 68 -3.32 7.36 3.89
CA MET A 68 -4.15 8.55 4.08
C MET A 68 -5.21 8.31 5.16
N MET A 69 -5.92 7.18 5.15
CA MET A 69 -6.90 6.85 6.19
C MET A 69 -6.25 6.77 7.58
N GLY A 70 -5.10 6.12 7.70
CA GLY A 70 -4.35 6.06 8.96
C GLY A 70 -3.94 7.45 9.47
N LEU A 71 -3.57 8.35 8.55
CA LEU A 71 -3.20 9.74 8.85
C LEU A 71 -4.42 10.57 9.27
N TRP A 72 -5.54 10.47 8.56
CA TRP A 72 -6.78 11.18 8.93
C TRP A 72 -7.29 10.76 10.31
N LEU A 73 -7.26 9.46 10.61
CA LEU A 73 -7.61 8.94 11.94
C LEU A 73 -6.68 9.43 13.05
N TYR A 74 -5.45 9.84 12.72
CA TYR A 74 -4.50 10.42 13.67
C TYR A 74 -4.67 11.94 13.83
N ILE A 75 -4.88 12.66 12.73
CA ILE A 75 -4.92 14.11 12.68
C ILE A 75 -6.27 14.66 13.18
N VAL A 76 -7.39 14.08 12.73
CA VAL A 76 -8.74 14.62 13.03
C VAL A 76 -9.02 14.72 14.54
N PRO A 77 -8.76 13.68 15.36
CA PRO A 77 -9.00 13.78 16.80
C PRO A 77 -8.09 14.79 17.51
N ARG A 78 -6.87 14.97 17.00
CA ARG A 78 -5.91 15.95 17.56
C ARG A 78 -6.31 17.38 17.26
N LEU A 79 -6.79 17.65 16.05
CA LEU A 79 -7.19 19.00 15.64
C LEU A 79 -8.52 19.42 16.25
N THR A 80 -9.49 18.51 16.31
CA THR A 80 -10.84 18.84 16.82
C THR A 80 -10.96 18.71 18.34
N GLY A 81 -9.99 18.06 18.99
CA GLY A 81 -10.07 17.73 20.42
C GLY A 81 -11.22 16.78 20.75
N ARG A 82 -11.83 16.14 19.73
CA ARG A 82 -12.94 15.21 19.85
C ARG A 82 -12.49 13.82 19.44
N LYS A 83 -12.83 12.81 20.25
CA LYS A 83 -12.56 11.42 19.92
C LYS A 83 -13.47 10.98 18.78
N LEU A 84 -12.91 10.27 17.80
CA LEU A 84 -13.68 9.47 16.85
C LEU A 84 -14.14 8.23 17.65
N TRP A 85 -15.44 8.20 17.95
CA TRP A 85 -16.23 7.19 18.69
C TRP A 85 -15.46 6.10 19.49
#